data_AF-A0A422QBE9-F1
#
_entry.id   AF-A0A422QBE9-F1
#
_cell.length_a   1.000
_cell.length_b   1.000
_cell.length_c   1.000
_cell.angle_alpha   90.00
_cell.angle_beta   90.00
_cell.angle_gamma   90.00
#
_symmetry.space_group_name_H-M   'P 1'
#
loop_
_entity.id
_entity.type
_entity.pdbx_description
1 polymer ?
#
loop_
_entity_poly.entity_id
_entity_poly.type
_entity_poly.pdbx_seq_one_letter_code
_entity_poly.pdbx_strand_id
1 'polypeptide(L)'
;MWSVVDAKQRSSRRRRETSAAKQKLADAVFAQAPPVSPQTISAVVRDLRRTSEALRGVMFVRRDVLAPLRQFLESHCEGCARVHLIALGIGPFSRQESRSGFLQMALFLALKKECEGALRRRSTPPGPAAAVRARVDASPGTKATGFSCEGSSALCTSFFDPAAGEFHACCCEKLGVRVETENRCGAYAPADPHALLIAYLPHSPWALLRNLLASNLLPCRDSAAVGQVGQLRSTLVIGNDLRGRAPPTDDFMEKLVPYLRFGRLRAELERGKLRCVDEAEELDGATPGGPRGLSRNDVGCAFSDTAVMQLNTELEAELLEALPRLRIPPLVCGGPEVVS
;
A
#
# COMPACT_ATOMS: atom_id res chain seq x y z
N MET A 1 14.05 8.15 8.29
CA MET A 1 12.97 7.16 8.06
C MET A 1 12.77 6.91 6.59
N TRP A 2 13.02 7.89 5.73
CA TRP A 2 12.56 7.85 4.35
C TRP A 2 13.67 8.08 3.33
N SER A 3 14.94 7.89 3.70
CA SER A 3 16.06 8.07 2.76
C SER A 3 15.97 7.15 1.55
N VAL A 4 15.39 5.95 1.70
CA VAL A 4 15.09 5.01 0.61
C VAL A 4 13.96 5.53 -0.28
N VAL A 5 12.88 6.06 0.31
CA VAL A 5 11.77 6.68 -0.44
C VAL A 5 12.27 7.90 -1.20
N ASP A 6 13.00 8.80 -0.54
CA ASP A 6 13.67 9.93 -1.17
C ASP A 6 14.63 9.50 -2.30
N ALA A 7 15.45 8.48 -2.06
CA ALA A 7 16.41 8.00 -3.05
C ALA A 7 15.73 7.41 -4.29
N LYS A 8 14.63 6.67 -4.11
CA LYS A 8 13.86 6.05 -5.20
C LYS A 8 12.94 7.04 -5.93
N GLN A 9 12.48 8.07 -5.22
CA GLN A 9 11.67 9.15 -5.81
C GLN A 9 12.52 10.22 -6.53
N ARG A 10 13.83 10.30 -6.24
CA ARG A 10 14.75 11.23 -6.91
C ARG A 10 15.30 10.64 -8.22
N SER A 11 15.07 11.33 -9.33
CA SER A 11 15.64 11.00 -10.64
C SER A 11 17.19 11.08 -10.68
N SER A 12 17.81 10.53 -11.75
CA SER A 12 19.23 10.17 -11.87
C SER A 12 20.29 11.19 -11.39
N ARG A 13 21.50 10.70 -11.10
CA ARG A 13 22.65 11.46 -10.54
C ARG A 13 23.00 12.74 -11.32
N ARG A 14 22.85 12.76 -12.65
CA ARG A 14 23.10 13.94 -13.50
C ARG A 14 22.04 15.03 -13.34
N ARG A 15 20.82 14.68 -12.94
CA ARG A 15 19.77 15.64 -12.55
C ARG A 15 19.93 16.12 -11.12
N ARG A 16 20.57 15.35 -10.22
CA ARG A 16 20.79 15.75 -8.81
C ARG A 16 21.55 17.06 -8.68
N GLU A 17 22.51 17.34 -9.56
CA GLU A 17 23.28 18.58 -9.54
C GLU A 17 22.45 19.79 -10.02
N THR A 18 21.66 19.64 -11.08
CA THR A 18 20.70 20.68 -11.52
C THR A 18 19.49 20.85 -10.61
N SER A 19 19.06 19.79 -9.93
CA SER A 19 17.88 19.79 -9.05
C SER A 19 18.23 20.24 -7.64
N ALA A 20 19.42 19.98 -7.09
CA ALA A 20 19.82 20.51 -5.78
C ALA A 20 19.88 22.05 -5.78
N ALA A 21 20.26 22.66 -6.91
CA ALA A 21 20.19 24.10 -7.11
C ALA A 21 18.75 24.63 -7.22
N LYS A 22 17.82 23.84 -7.82
CA LYS A 22 16.39 24.17 -7.89
C LYS A 22 15.60 23.83 -6.64
N GLN A 23 16.05 22.88 -5.83
CA GLN A 23 15.38 22.41 -4.62
C GLN A 23 15.66 23.35 -3.46
N LYS A 24 16.87 23.92 -3.36
CA LYS A 24 17.11 25.11 -2.50
C LYS A 24 16.23 26.31 -2.90
N LEU A 25 15.87 26.43 -4.18
CA LEU A 25 14.93 27.45 -4.66
C LEU A 25 13.47 27.07 -4.35
N ALA A 26 13.08 25.80 -4.49
CA ALA A 26 11.73 25.32 -4.20
C ALA A 26 11.42 25.32 -2.70
N ASP A 27 12.36 24.86 -1.86
CA ASP A 27 12.24 24.89 -0.40
C ASP A 27 12.18 26.34 0.12
N ALA A 28 12.91 27.27 -0.52
CA ALA A 28 12.82 28.71 -0.23
C ALA A 28 11.52 29.36 -0.74
N VAL A 29 10.95 28.87 -1.84
CA VAL A 29 9.65 29.32 -2.39
C VAL A 29 8.48 28.77 -1.57
N PHE A 30 8.57 27.55 -1.04
CA PHE A 30 7.57 26.96 -0.15
C PHE A 30 7.58 27.56 1.26
N ALA A 31 8.73 28.04 1.75
CA ALA A 31 8.82 28.77 3.01
C ALA A 31 8.10 30.14 3.00
N GLN A 32 7.71 30.65 1.81
CA GLN A 32 6.91 31.87 1.63
C GLN A 32 5.68 31.65 0.72
N ALA A 33 5.27 30.41 0.46
CA ALA A 33 4.18 30.15 -0.48
C ALA A 33 2.85 30.64 0.08
N PRO A 34 2.01 31.32 -0.73
CA PRO A 34 0.65 31.66 -0.34
C PRO A 34 -0.14 30.39 0.01
N PRO A 35 -1.20 30.48 0.83
CA PRO A 35 -2.00 29.33 1.21
C PRO A 35 -2.43 28.55 -0.03
N VAL A 36 -2.27 27.22 0.05
CA VAL A 36 -2.57 26.29 -1.04
C VAL A 36 -3.94 26.60 -1.64
N SER A 37 -3.98 26.96 -2.93
CA SER A 37 -5.26 27.29 -3.55
C SER A 37 -6.16 26.04 -3.67
N PRO A 38 -7.47 26.13 -3.37
CA PRO A 38 -8.42 25.03 -3.57
C PRO A 38 -8.48 24.53 -5.03
N GLN A 39 -8.14 25.39 -5.99
CA GLN A 39 -8.07 25.07 -7.42
C GLN A 39 -6.93 24.09 -7.70
N THR A 40 -5.75 24.30 -7.10
CA THR A 40 -4.59 23.41 -7.21
C THR A 40 -4.91 22.02 -6.67
N ILE A 41 -5.49 21.92 -5.46
CA ILE A 41 -5.91 20.64 -4.86
C ILE A 41 -6.87 19.91 -5.80
N SER A 42 -7.88 20.62 -6.31
CA SER A 42 -8.90 20.03 -7.18
C SER A 42 -8.31 19.56 -8.52
N ALA A 43 -7.30 20.25 -9.06
CA ALA A 43 -6.58 19.83 -10.24
C ALA A 43 -5.78 18.54 -10.01
N VAL A 44 -5.00 18.48 -8.93
CA VAL A 44 -4.21 17.28 -8.59
C VAL A 44 -5.10 16.07 -8.33
N VAL A 45 -6.21 16.24 -7.58
CA VAL A 45 -7.19 15.18 -7.34
C VAL A 45 -7.79 14.67 -8.65
N ARG A 46 -8.13 15.57 -9.58
CA ARG A 46 -8.66 15.19 -10.90
C ARG A 46 -7.64 14.38 -11.70
N ASP A 47 -6.38 14.82 -11.70
CA ASP A 47 -5.31 14.15 -12.43
C ASP A 47 -4.98 12.79 -11.82
N LEU A 48 -4.98 12.66 -10.49
CA LEU A 48 -4.82 11.38 -9.79
C LEU A 48 -5.95 10.41 -10.17
N ARG A 49 -7.21 10.85 -10.18
CA ARG A 49 -8.36 10.01 -10.58
C ARG A 49 -8.25 9.55 -12.04
N ARG A 50 -7.87 10.45 -12.95
CA ARG A 50 -7.65 10.11 -14.37
C ARG A 50 -6.50 9.12 -14.54
N THR A 51 -5.38 9.37 -13.85
CA THR A 51 -4.19 8.50 -13.92
C THR A 51 -4.47 7.14 -13.30
N SER A 52 -5.23 7.10 -12.20
CA SER A 52 -5.70 5.86 -11.59
C SER A 52 -6.49 5.01 -12.58
N GLU A 53 -7.39 5.62 -13.37
CA GLU A 53 -8.14 4.90 -14.40
C GLU A 53 -7.22 4.38 -15.52
N ALA A 54 -6.30 5.22 -15.99
CA ALA A 54 -5.32 4.86 -17.00
C ALA A 54 -4.45 3.67 -16.56
N LEU A 55 -3.99 3.68 -15.30
CA LEU A 55 -3.15 2.61 -14.74
C LEU A 55 -3.86 1.25 -14.74
N ARG A 56 -5.19 1.20 -14.63
CA ARG A 56 -5.94 -0.07 -14.68
C ARG A 56 -5.84 -0.75 -16.05
N GLY A 57 -5.59 0.02 -17.11
CA GLY A 57 -5.35 -0.49 -18.46
C GLY A 57 -3.92 -0.98 -18.69
N VAL A 58 -2.97 -0.62 -17.80
CA VAL A 58 -1.58 -1.04 -17.95
C VAL A 58 -1.44 -2.51 -17.61
N MET A 59 -0.85 -3.29 -18.52
CA MET A 59 -0.78 -4.75 -18.43
C MET A 59 -0.16 -5.26 -17.13
N PHE A 60 0.99 -4.72 -16.71
CA PHE A 60 1.62 -5.13 -15.46
C PHE A 60 0.72 -4.83 -14.25
N VAL A 61 0.09 -3.65 -14.20
CA VAL A 61 -0.83 -3.28 -13.10
C VAL A 61 -2.01 -4.24 -13.07
N ARG A 62 -2.66 -4.43 -14.23
CA ARG A 62 -3.83 -5.28 -14.36
C ARG A 62 -3.54 -6.73 -13.97
N ARG A 63 -2.46 -7.30 -14.50
CA ARG A 63 -2.11 -8.72 -14.37
C ARG A 63 -1.40 -9.03 -13.06
N ASP A 64 -0.44 -8.21 -12.66
CA ASP A 64 0.49 -8.55 -11.59
C ASP A 64 0.12 -7.91 -10.25
N VAL A 65 -0.77 -6.90 -10.25
CA VAL A 65 -1.23 -6.23 -9.02
C VAL A 65 -2.74 -6.39 -8.81
N LEU A 66 -3.56 -5.93 -9.76
CA LEU A 66 -5.01 -5.90 -9.58
C LEU A 66 -5.65 -7.29 -9.67
N ALA A 67 -5.18 -8.18 -10.54
CA ALA A 67 -5.72 -9.54 -10.61
C ALA A 67 -5.45 -10.35 -9.33
N PRO A 68 -4.23 -10.38 -8.76
CA PRO A 68 -3.99 -10.98 -7.45
C PRO A 68 -4.83 -10.37 -6.33
N LEU A 69 -5.01 -9.04 -6.32
CA LEU A 69 -5.89 -8.37 -5.36
C LEU A 69 -7.34 -8.86 -5.49
N ARG A 70 -7.87 -8.95 -6.73
CA ARG A 70 -9.23 -9.47 -6.96
C ARG A 70 -9.36 -10.92 -6.48
N GLN A 71 -8.38 -11.77 -6.79
CA GLN A 71 -8.38 -13.17 -6.35
C GLN A 71 -8.37 -13.27 -4.82
N PHE A 72 -7.53 -12.46 -4.15
CA PHE A 72 -7.47 -12.39 -2.70
C PHE A 72 -8.82 -11.96 -2.11
N LEU A 73 -9.41 -10.89 -2.64
CA LEU A 73 -10.74 -10.42 -2.25
C LEU A 73 -11.79 -11.51 -2.49
N GLU A 74 -11.82 -12.17 -3.64
CA GLU A 74 -12.81 -13.22 -3.95
C GLU A 74 -12.68 -14.42 -3.01
N SER A 75 -11.46 -14.80 -2.64
CA SER A 75 -11.21 -15.94 -1.75
C SER A 75 -11.48 -15.66 -0.27
N HIS A 76 -11.51 -14.38 0.14
CA HIS A 76 -11.63 -14.00 1.56
C HIS A 76 -12.79 -13.05 1.87
N CYS A 77 -13.51 -12.54 0.87
CA CYS A 77 -14.63 -11.62 1.09
C CYS A 77 -15.88 -12.34 1.61
N GLU A 78 -16.00 -13.65 1.45
CA GLU A 78 -17.07 -14.43 2.05
C GLU A 78 -16.91 -14.44 3.59
N GLY A 79 -17.81 -13.75 4.29
CA GLY A 79 -17.75 -13.60 5.75
C GLY A 79 -16.92 -12.40 6.24
N CYS A 80 -16.20 -11.69 5.38
CA CYS A 80 -15.49 -10.46 5.74
C CYS A 80 -16.48 -9.31 6.00
N ALA A 81 -16.42 -8.65 7.15
CA ALA A 81 -17.23 -7.47 7.48
C ALA A 81 -16.61 -6.15 6.99
N ARG A 82 -15.27 -6.09 6.87
CA ARG A 82 -14.54 -4.85 6.63
C ARG A 82 -13.22 -5.06 5.90
N VAL A 83 -12.88 -4.15 4.99
CA VAL A 83 -11.56 -4.10 4.34
C VAL A 83 -10.81 -2.87 4.83
N HIS A 84 -9.59 -3.06 5.31
CA HIS A 84 -8.63 -2.01 5.62
C HIS A 84 -7.62 -1.93 4.50
N LEU A 85 -7.66 -0.85 3.72
CA LEU A 85 -6.68 -0.57 2.68
C LEU A 85 -5.76 0.56 3.15
N ILE A 86 -4.52 0.23 3.44
CA ILE A 86 -3.54 1.17 3.99
C ILE A 86 -2.42 1.45 2.99
N ALA A 87 -1.94 2.69 2.93
CA ALA A 87 -0.78 3.07 2.14
C ALA A 87 0.35 3.60 3.04
N LEU A 88 1.56 3.07 2.87
CA LEU A 88 2.76 3.46 3.61
C LEU A 88 3.91 3.76 2.65
N GLY A 89 4.51 4.94 2.76
CA GLY A 89 5.74 5.26 2.02
C GLY A 89 5.58 5.67 0.55
N ILE A 90 4.41 6.22 0.18
CA ILE A 90 4.20 6.82 -1.14
C ILE A 90 4.99 8.13 -1.30
N GLY A 91 5.40 8.79 -0.21
CA GLY A 91 6.01 10.11 -0.22
C GLY A 91 5.05 11.23 -0.65
N PRO A 92 5.57 12.44 -0.94
CA PRO A 92 4.79 13.48 -1.57
C PRO A 92 4.26 12.99 -2.93
N PHE A 93 3.05 13.38 -3.30
CA PHE A 93 2.37 12.83 -4.48
C PHE A 93 1.79 13.90 -5.41
N SER A 94 2.24 15.15 -5.31
CA SER A 94 2.07 16.07 -6.44
C SER A 94 3.06 15.71 -7.56
N ARG A 95 2.65 15.87 -8.82
CA ARG A 95 3.55 15.62 -9.97
C ARG A 95 4.80 16.50 -9.98
N GLN A 96 4.73 17.64 -9.31
CA GLN A 96 5.82 18.62 -9.24
C GLN A 96 6.88 18.19 -8.22
N GLU A 97 6.44 17.63 -7.09
CA GLU A 97 7.34 17.11 -6.04
C GLU A 97 7.89 15.73 -6.41
N SER A 98 7.02 14.81 -6.85
CA SER A 98 7.41 13.42 -7.10
C SER A 98 6.50 12.76 -8.14
N ARG A 99 7.05 12.47 -9.31
CA ARG A 99 6.33 11.72 -10.37
C ARG A 99 6.04 10.29 -9.94
N SER A 100 6.98 9.66 -9.25
CA SER A 100 6.85 8.31 -8.72
C SER A 100 5.79 8.26 -7.61
N GLY A 101 5.82 9.20 -6.66
CA GLY A 101 4.81 9.30 -5.61
C GLY A 101 3.41 9.56 -6.18
N PHE A 102 3.29 10.41 -7.21
CA PHE A 102 2.03 10.61 -7.93
C PHE A 102 1.50 9.32 -8.57
N LEU A 103 2.36 8.55 -9.24
CA LEU A 103 2.02 7.26 -9.84
C LEU A 103 1.60 6.23 -8.78
N GLN A 104 2.31 6.20 -7.66
CA GLN A 104 2.03 5.30 -6.54
C GLN A 104 0.70 5.64 -5.87
N MET A 105 0.39 6.92 -5.65
CA MET A 105 -0.92 7.35 -5.16
C MET A 105 -2.03 7.03 -6.16
N ALA A 106 -1.79 7.21 -7.45
CA ALA A 106 -2.76 6.84 -8.48
C ALA A 106 -3.04 5.32 -8.49
N LEU A 107 -2.02 4.48 -8.28
CA LEU A 107 -2.19 3.03 -8.11
C LEU A 107 -2.98 2.71 -6.84
N PHE A 108 -2.67 3.36 -5.71
CA PHE A 108 -3.43 3.20 -4.47
C PHE A 108 -4.93 3.47 -4.66
N LEU A 109 -5.28 4.50 -5.42
CA LEU A 109 -6.68 4.78 -5.78
C LEU A 109 -7.30 3.70 -6.68
N ALA A 110 -6.50 3.03 -7.52
CA ALA A 110 -6.98 1.90 -8.32
C ALA A 110 -7.25 0.69 -7.43
N LEU A 111 -6.38 0.40 -6.45
CA LEU A 111 -6.61 -0.63 -5.43
C LEU A 111 -7.89 -0.34 -4.63
N LYS A 112 -8.08 0.91 -4.21
CA LYS A 112 -9.30 1.38 -3.52
C LYS A 112 -10.55 1.08 -4.33
N LYS A 113 -10.56 1.39 -5.64
CA LYS A 113 -11.70 1.09 -6.53
C LYS A 113 -11.99 -0.42 -6.63
N GLU A 114 -10.98 -1.28 -6.69
CA GLU A 114 -11.19 -2.74 -6.72
C GLU A 114 -11.81 -3.23 -5.40
N CYS A 115 -11.36 -2.72 -4.25
CA CYS A 115 -11.93 -3.03 -2.95
C CYS A 115 -13.39 -2.55 -2.84
N GLU A 116 -13.67 -1.31 -3.25
CA GLU A 116 -15.04 -0.79 -3.32
C GLU A 116 -15.92 -1.64 -4.24
N GLY A 117 -15.40 -2.04 -5.40
CA GLY A 117 -16.12 -2.88 -6.36
C GLY A 117 -16.45 -4.26 -5.81
N ALA A 118 -15.54 -4.89 -5.06
CA ALA A 118 -15.81 -6.16 -4.37
C ALA A 118 -16.91 -6.00 -3.30
N LEU A 119 -16.83 -4.96 -2.48
CA LEU A 119 -17.83 -4.70 -1.43
C LEU A 119 -19.21 -4.34 -2.01
N ARG A 120 -19.27 -3.59 -3.11
CA ARG A 120 -20.54 -3.26 -3.80
C ARG A 120 -21.22 -4.50 -4.38
N ARG A 121 -20.45 -5.40 -5.01
CA ARG A 121 -20.95 -6.68 -5.55
C ARG A 121 -21.63 -7.53 -4.47
N ARG A 122 -21.19 -7.44 -3.21
CA ARG A 122 -21.84 -8.10 -2.07
C ARG A 122 -23.14 -7.42 -1.63
N SER A 123 -23.18 -6.08 -1.62
CA SER A 123 -24.35 -5.32 -1.15
C SER A 123 -25.55 -5.36 -2.09
N THR A 124 -25.39 -5.94 -3.29
CA THR A 124 -26.50 -6.14 -4.22
C THR A 124 -27.08 -7.54 -3.99
N PRO A 125 -28.20 -7.68 -3.25
CA PRO A 125 -28.82 -8.99 -3.10
C PRO A 125 -29.32 -9.49 -4.46
N PRO A 126 -29.22 -10.79 -4.77
CA PRO A 126 -29.98 -11.39 -5.85
C PRO A 126 -31.47 -11.45 -5.44
N GLY A 127 -32.24 -10.39 -5.69
CA GLY A 127 -33.70 -10.38 -5.57
C GLY A 127 -34.27 -10.43 -4.13
N PRO A 128 -35.58 -10.16 -3.96
CA PRO A 128 -36.09 -9.52 -2.75
C PRO A 128 -36.73 -10.52 -1.76
N ALA A 129 -36.29 -10.50 -0.50
CA ALA A 129 -37.12 -10.79 0.68
C ALA A 129 -36.30 -10.64 1.99
N ALA A 130 -36.91 -9.98 2.98
CA ALA A 130 -36.73 -10.19 4.42
C ALA A 130 -35.35 -9.86 5.04
N ALA A 131 -35.20 -9.34 6.24
CA ALA A 131 -36.13 -8.92 7.28
C ALA A 131 -35.32 -8.14 8.34
N VAL A 132 -35.99 -7.15 8.94
CA VAL A 132 -35.93 -6.78 10.36
C VAL A 132 -34.56 -6.49 10.99
N ARG A 133 -34.30 -5.18 11.16
CA ARG A 133 -33.30 -4.62 12.08
C ARG A 133 -33.69 -4.93 13.52
N ALA A 134 -32.79 -5.52 14.29
CA ALA A 134 -32.75 -5.38 15.75
C ALA A 134 -31.45 -4.64 16.12
N ARG A 135 -31.59 -3.40 16.60
CA ARG A 135 -30.54 -2.65 17.28
C ARG A 135 -30.47 -3.18 18.71
N VAL A 136 -29.27 -3.53 19.17
CA VAL A 136 -28.97 -3.69 20.60
C VAL A 136 -27.80 -2.78 20.93
N ASP A 137 -28.02 -1.91 21.90
CA ASP A 137 -27.08 -0.92 22.42
C ASP A 137 -25.85 -1.58 23.07
N ALA A 138 -24.69 -0.96 22.91
CA ALA A 138 -23.46 -1.33 23.61
C ALA A 138 -23.00 -0.19 24.52
N SER A 139 -22.74 -0.53 25.78
CA SER A 139 -22.23 0.31 26.86
C SER A 139 -20.73 0.61 26.72
N PRO A 140 -20.22 1.68 27.38
CA PRO A 140 -18.90 2.23 27.09
C PRO A 140 -17.80 1.68 28.00
N GLY A 141 -16.61 1.44 27.43
CA GLY A 141 -15.35 1.49 28.17
C GLY A 141 -14.35 0.38 27.84
N THR A 142 -13.22 0.75 27.20
CA THR A 142 -11.82 0.57 27.67
C THR A 142 -10.88 0.75 26.48
N LYS A 143 -9.94 1.71 26.57
CA LYS A 143 -9.05 2.15 25.50
C LYS A 143 -7.95 1.11 25.21
N ALA A 144 -8.23 0.18 24.32
CA ALA A 144 -7.23 -0.32 23.40
C ALA A 144 -7.30 0.55 22.13
N THR A 145 -6.15 0.98 21.59
CA THR A 145 -6.06 1.74 20.33
C THR A 145 -6.41 0.82 19.16
N GLY A 146 -7.69 0.46 19.06
CA GLY A 146 -8.28 -0.11 17.86
C GLY A 146 -8.52 1.00 16.86
N PHE A 147 -8.27 0.70 15.58
CA PHE A 147 -8.62 1.56 14.46
C PHE A 147 -10.13 1.81 14.43
N SER A 148 -10.59 2.82 15.17
CA SER A 148 -11.96 3.31 15.05
C SER A 148 -12.05 4.16 13.78
N CYS A 149 -12.68 3.59 12.76
CA CYS A 149 -13.18 4.36 11.63
C CYS A 149 -14.55 4.90 12.05
N GLU A 150 -14.61 6.16 12.47
CA GLU A 150 -15.88 6.84 12.69
C GLU A 150 -16.61 6.94 11.35
N GLY A 151 -17.65 6.12 11.19
CA GLY A 151 -18.40 5.96 9.95
C GLY A 151 -18.43 4.50 9.47
N SER A 152 -19.63 3.94 9.38
CA SER A 152 -20.00 2.58 8.98
C SER A 152 -19.64 2.21 7.52
N SER A 153 -18.47 2.59 7.02
CA SER A 153 -17.99 2.15 5.70
C SER A 153 -17.37 0.76 5.84
N ALA A 154 -17.79 -0.17 4.97
CA ALA A 154 -17.17 -1.49 4.85
C ALA A 154 -15.73 -1.41 4.32
N LEU A 155 -15.32 -0.25 3.77
CA LEU A 155 -13.94 0.04 3.38
C LEU A 155 -13.37 1.19 4.21
N CYS A 156 -12.29 0.92 4.93
CA CYS A 156 -11.47 1.91 5.60
C CYS A 156 -10.19 2.13 4.79
N THR A 157 -9.96 3.36 4.32
CA THR A 157 -8.75 3.69 3.56
C THR A 157 -7.90 4.71 4.30
N SER A 158 -6.64 4.35 4.59
CA SER A 158 -5.70 5.26 5.24
C SER A 158 -4.39 5.40 4.47
N PHE A 159 -3.75 6.54 4.67
CA PHE A 159 -2.46 6.88 4.11
C PHE A 159 -1.59 7.46 5.22
N PHE A 160 -0.39 6.92 5.39
CA PHE A 160 0.61 7.46 6.29
C PHE A 160 1.91 7.71 5.54
N ASP A 161 2.35 8.97 5.59
CA ASP A 161 3.68 9.37 5.19
C ASP A 161 4.11 10.61 5.98
N PRO A 162 5.23 10.57 6.72
CA PRO A 162 5.77 11.71 7.45
C PRO A 162 6.17 12.91 6.60
N ALA A 163 6.40 12.72 5.28
CA ALA A 163 6.64 13.82 4.36
C ALA A 163 5.33 14.48 3.86
N ALA A 164 4.17 13.92 4.19
CA ALA A 164 2.88 14.49 3.79
C ALA A 164 2.54 15.72 4.63
N GLY A 165 2.62 16.90 4.01
CA GLY A 165 2.11 18.15 4.57
C GLY A 165 0.61 18.37 4.40
N GLU A 166 0.13 19.55 4.80
CA GLU A 166 -1.28 19.97 4.73
C GLU A 166 -1.88 19.87 3.32
N PHE A 167 -1.09 20.20 2.29
CA PHE A 167 -1.47 20.01 0.88
C PHE A 167 -1.96 18.59 0.58
N HIS A 168 -1.19 17.60 1.04
CA HIS A 168 -1.47 16.19 0.83
C HIS A 168 -2.68 15.75 1.63
N ALA A 169 -2.84 16.26 2.87
CA ALA A 169 -4.02 16.02 3.68
C ALA A 169 -5.31 16.48 3.00
N CYS A 170 -5.34 17.71 2.45
CA CYS A 170 -6.50 18.20 1.72
C CYS A 170 -6.78 17.40 0.43
N CYS A 171 -5.74 16.93 -0.27
CA CYS A 171 -5.92 16.04 -1.41
C CYS A 171 -6.53 14.70 -1.00
N CYS A 172 -6.01 14.08 0.06
CA CYS A 172 -6.49 12.80 0.61
C CYS A 172 -7.94 12.90 1.08
N GLU A 173 -8.33 14.00 1.74
CA GLU A 173 -9.72 14.26 2.12
C GLU A 173 -10.66 14.21 0.91
N LYS A 174 -10.33 14.93 -0.17
CA LYS A 174 -11.12 14.90 -1.42
C LYS A 174 -11.11 13.54 -2.14
N LEU A 175 -10.16 12.68 -1.82
CA LEU A 175 -10.07 11.31 -2.34
C LEU A 175 -10.79 10.30 -1.44
N GLY A 176 -11.29 10.73 -0.27
CA GLY A 176 -11.88 9.88 0.74
C GLY A 176 -10.84 8.97 1.41
N VAL A 177 -9.62 9.45 1.59
CA VAL A 177 -8.51 8.74 2.24
C VAL A 177 -8.17 9.46 3.53
N ARG A 178 -8.16 8.75 4.65
CA ARG A 178 -7.76 9.31 5.95
C ARG A 178 -6.24 9.43 6.00
N VAL A 179 -5.72 10.62 6.29
CA VAL A 179 -4.30 10.76 6.64
C VAL A 179 -4.12 10.36 8.09
N GLU A 180 -3.27 9.38 8.32
CA GLU A 180 -2.98 8.86 9.64
C GLU A 180 -1.76 9.56 10.25
N THR A 181 -1.76 9.74 11.57
CA THR A 181 -0.71 10.45 12.32
C THR A 181 -0.19 9.65 13.52
N GLU A 182 -0.88 8.57 13.89
CA GLU A 182 -0.68 7.83 15.14
C GLU A 182 0.20 6.59 14.96
N ASN A 183 -0.06 5.75 13.95
CA ASN A 183 0.68 4.50 13.74
C ASN A 183 2.02 4.69 13.01
N ARG A 184 2.94 5.40 13.66
CA ARG A 184 4.27 5.73 13.11
C ARG A 184 5.20 4.54 12.93
N CYS A 185 4.84 3.39 13.49
CA CYS A 185 5.66 2.19 13.48
C CYS A 185 5.21 1.20 12.40
N GLY A 186 4.15 1.49 11.64
CA GLY A 186 3.69 0.61 10.56
C GLY A 186 3.09 -0.73 11.05
N ALA A 187 2.68 -0.80 12.31
CA ALA A 187 2.14 -2.02 12.92
C ALA A 187 0.63 -2.06 12.72
N TYR A 188 0.17 -2.63 11.61
CA TYR A 188 -1.24 -2.75 11.29
C TYR A 188 -1.68 -4.19 11.45
N ALA A 189 -2.55 -4.45 12.41
CA ALA A 189 -3.19 -5.74 12.63
C ALA A 189 -4.67 -5.48 12.94
N PRO A 190 -5.62 -5.90 12.09
CA PRO A 190 -7.04 -5.74 12.38
C PRO A 190 -7.41 -6.54 13.64
N ALA A 191 -8.06 -5.88 14.60
CA ALA A 191 -8.55 -6.55 15.80
C ALA A 191 -9.79 -7.42 15.51
N ASP A 192 -10.50 -7.14 14.41
CA ASP A 192 -11.69 -7.85 13.98
C ASP A 192 -11.30 -9.10 13.16
N PRO A 193 -11.69 -10.32 13.58
CA PRO A 193 -11.40 -11.56 12.84
C PRO A 193 -12.08 -11.61 11.47
N HIS A 194 -13.07 -10.76 11.20
CA HIS A 194 -13.74 -10.62 9.92
C HIS A 194 -13.23 -9.45 9.10
N ALA A 195 -12.07 -8.87 9.46
CA ALA A 195 -11.46 -7.78 8.70
C ALA A 195 -10.30 -8.27 7.83
N LEU A 196 -10.27 -7.81 6.59
CA LEU A 196 -9.13 -7.99 5.68
C LEU A 196 -8.19 -6.79 5.76
N LEU A 197 -6.90 -7.04 5.71
CA LEU A 197 -5.87 -6.02 5.60
C LEU A 197 -5.23 -6.10 4.22
N ILE A 198 -5.28 -5.00 3.47
CA ILE A 198 -4.52 -4.81 2.25
C ILE A 198 -3.54 -3.67 2.50
N ALA A 199 -2.26 -4.00 2.53
CA ALA A 199 -1.21 -3.06 2.83
C ALA A 199 -0.42 -2.73 1.56
N TYR A 200 -0.49 -1.48 1.12
CA TYR A 200 0.25 -0.97 -0.04
C TYR A 200 1.48 -0.19 0.44
N LEU A 201 2.67 -0.77 0.26
CA LEU A 201 3.93 -0.26 0.77
C LEU A 201 4.97 -0.07 -0.34
N PRO A 202 4.71 0.78 -1.36
CA PRO A 202 5.67 0.97 -2.44
C PRO A 202 6.93 1.65 -1.88
N HIS A 203 8.09 0.98 -1.98
CA HIS A 203 9.38 1.52 -1.52
C HIS A 203 9.47 1.83 -0.01
N SER A 204 8.58 1.25 0.79
CA SER A 204 8.60 1.42 2.23
C SER A 204 9.96 1.01 2.83
N PRO A 205 10.44 1.68 3.90
CA PRO A 205 11.54 1.19 4.71
C PRO A 205 11.29 -0.25 5.16
N TRP A 206 12.34 -1.07 5.20
CA TRP A 206 12.23 -2.47 5.60
C TRP A 206 11.67 -2.64 7.02
N ALA A 207 11.96 -1.69 7.92
CA ALA A 207 11.44 -1.68 9.27
C ALA A 207 9.90 -1.65 9.34
N LEU A 208 9.22 -0.91 8.45
CA LEU A 208 7.76 -0.85 8.43
C LEU A 208 7.15 -2.13 7.88
N LEU A 209 7.74 -2.69 6.81
CA LEU A 209 7.30 -3.98 6.27
C LEU A 209 7.50 -5.10 7.30
N ARG A 210 8.63 -5.11 8.00
CA ARG A 210 8.88 -6.03 9.10
C ARG A 210 7.86 -5.87 10.22
N ASN A 211 7.61 -4.65 10.68
CA ASN A 211 6.66 -4.41 11.77
C ASN A 211 5.24 -4.82 11.40
N LEU A 212 4.82 -4.60 10.14
CA LEU A 212 3.56 -5.09 9.61
C LEU A 212 3.47 -6.62 9.68
N LEU A 213 4.49 -7.33 9.21
CA LEU A 213 4.51 -8.79 9.23
C LEU A 213 4.57 -9.34 10.67
N ALA A 214 5.40 -8.75 11.52
CA ALA A 214 5.49 -9.10 12.93
C ALA A 214 4.17 -8.87 13.67
N SER A 215 3.48 -7.74 13.44
CA SER A 215 2.21 -7.44 14.11
C SER A 215 1.09 -8.40 13.75
N ASN A 216 1.10 -8.99 12.55
CA ASN A 216 0.12 -9.99 12.11
C ASN A 216 0.52 -11.44 12.45
N LEU A 217 1.65 -11.64 13.15
CA LEU A 217 2.08 -12.94 13.68
C LEU A 217 2.08 -12.97 15.22
N LEU A 218 1.92 -11.81 15.87
CA LEU A 218 1.82 -11.75 17.32
C LEU A 218 0.48 -12.32 17.79
N PRO A 219 0.45 -13.17 18.83
CA PRO A 219 -0.80 -13.66 19.39
C PRO A 219 -1.66 -12.49 19.88
N CYS A 220 -2.92 -12.45 19.42
CA CYS A 220 -3.91 -11.53 19.95
C CYS A 220 -4.14 -11.86 21.44
N ARG A 221 -4.04 -10.85 22.31
CA ARG A 221 -3.99 -11.02 23.79
C ARG A 221 -5.20 -11.77 24.37
N ASP A 222 -6.32 -11.81 23.66
CA ASP A 222 -7.56 -12.42 24.14
C ASP A 222 -7.81 -13.84 23.58
N SER A 223 -6.93 -14.38 22.73
CA SER A 223 -7.12 -15.69 22.08
C SER A 223 -5.80 -16.36 21.73
N ALA A 224 -4.95 -16.58 22.74
CA ALA A 224 -3.61 -17.15 22.57
C ALA A 224 -3.57 -18.59 22.02
N ALA A 225 -4.71 -19.29 21.94
CA ALA A 225 -4.73 -20.73 21.65
C ALA A 225 -5.08 -21.13 20.20
N VAL A 226 -5.64 -20.26 19.34
CA VAL A 226 -6.16 -20.71 18.01
C VAL A 226 -5.86 -19.76 16.83
N GLY A 227 -5.22 -18.61 17.01
CA GLY A 227 -5.25 -17.55 15.98
C GLY A 227 -3.95 -16.95 15.45
N GLN A 228 -2.75 -17.44 15.80
CA GLN A 228 -1.50 -16.70 15.51
C GLN A 228 -1.25 -16.44 14.01
N VAL A 229 -1.60 -17.38 13.14
CA VAL A 229 -1.44 -17.22 11.67
C VAL A 229 -2.71 -16.70 11.00
N GLY A 230 -3.84 -16.69 11.71
CA GLY A 230 -5.13 -16.28 11.16
C GLY A 230 -5.15 -14.83 10.66
N GLN A 231 -4.39 -13.94 11.31
CA GLN A 231 -4.27 -12.54 10.86
C GLN A 231 -3.45 -12.42 9.56
N LEU A 232 -2.37 -13.20 9.43
CA LEU A 232 -1.57 -13.21 8.20
C LEU A 232 -2.35 -13.80 7.02
N ARG A 233 -3.24 -14.76 7.26
CA ARG A 233 -4.17 -15.28 6.23
C ARG A 233 -5.08 -14.18 5.67
N SER A 234 -5.55 -13.28 6.52
CA SER A 234 -6.38 -12.13 6.15
C SER A 234 -5.60 -10.91 5.66
N THR A 235 -4.30 -11.05 5.39
CA THR A 235 -3.41 -9.94 5.01
C THR A 235 -2.82 -10.13 3.61
N LEU A 236 -2.99 -9.12 2.76
CA LEU A 236 -2.35 -8.99 1.45
C LEU A 236 -1.38 -7.80 1.48
N VAL A 237 -0.12 -8.03 1.11
CA VAL A 237 0.90 -6.98 1.02
C VAL A 237 1.25 -6.71 -0.43
N ILE A 238 1.22 -5.44 -0.83
CA ILE A 238 1.63 -4.96 -2.16
C ILE A 238 2.76 -3.95 -1.92
N GLY A 239 4.01 -4.38 -1.98
CA GLY A 239 5.14 -3.57 -1.54
C GLY A 239 6.48 -4.18 -1.94
N ASN A 240 7.56 -3.86 -1.22
CA ASN A 240 8.90 -4.36 -1.57
C ASN A 240 8.95 -5.89 -1.69
N ASP A 241 9.51 -6.39 -2.80
CA ASP A 241 9.76 -7.81 -3.01
C ASP A 241 10.81 -8.32 -1.99
N LEU A 242 10.36 -9.14 -1.04
CA LEU A 242 11.23 -9.75 -0.03
C LEU A 242 12.31 -10.68 -0.63
N ARG A 243 12.17 -11.09 -1.90
CA ARG A 243 13.17 -11.89 -2.63
C ARG A 243 14.25 -11.05 -3.31
N GLY A 244 14.15 -9.72 -3.24
CA GLY A 244 15.07 -8.79 -3.88
C GLY A 244 16.53 -8.91 -3.40
N ARG A 245 17.46 -8.33 -4.17
CA ARG A 245 18.93 -8.51 -4.03
C ARG A 245 19.58 -7.80 -2.83
N ALA A 246 18.88 -6.92 -2.13
CA ALA A 246 19.39 -6.32 -0.90
C ALA A 246 18.97 -7.24 0.26
N PRO A 247 19.91 -7.85 0.99
CA PRO A 247 19.54 -8.75 2.07
C PRO A 247 18.69 -7.95 3.06
N PRO A 248 17.50 -8.44 3.44
CA PRO A 248 16.88 -7.97 4.66
C PRO A 248 17.95 -8.19 5.73
N THR A 249 18.42 -7.14 6.40
CA THR A 249 19.36 -7.29 7.54
C THR A 249 18.69 -7.98 8.74
N ASP A 250 17.58 -8.67 8.52
CA ASP A 250 16.63 -9.16 9.47
C ASP A 250 16.28 -10.61 9.13
N ASP A 251 16.91 -11.52 9.88
CA ASP A 251 16.74 -12.98 9.83
C ASP A 251 15.26 -13.39 9.89
N PHE A 252 14.39 -12.60 10.53
CA PHE A 252 12.95 -12.87 10.57
C PHE A 252 12.30 -12.77 9.18
N MET A 253 12.60 -11.73 8.40
CA MET A 253 11.99 -11.57 7.08
C MET A 253 12.47 -12.65 6.11
N GLU A 254 13.77 -12.98 6.14
CA GLU A 254 14.33 -14.07 5.32
C GLU A 254 13.67 -15.42 5.63
N LYS A 255 13.49 -15.74 6.92
CA LYS A 255 12.81 -16.96 7.36
C LYS A 255 11.33 -17.01 7.00
N LEU A 256 10.68 -15.85 6.80
CA LEU A 256 9.27 -15.79 6.42
C LEU A 256 9.05 -16.03 4.93
N VAL A 257 10.02 -15.69 4.07
CA VAL A 257 9.92 -15.80 2.59
C VAL A 257 9.39 -17.16 2.11
N PRO A 258 9.86 -18.32 2.61
CA PRO A 258 9.38 -19.63 2.15
C PRO A 258 7.87 -19.85 2.35
N TYR A 259 7.28 -19.20 3.36
CA TYR A 259 5.87 -19.34 3.72
C TYR A 259 4.95 -18.36 2.99
N LEU A 260 5.53 -17.47 2.17
CA LEU A 260 4.77 -16.47 1.43
C LEU A 260 4.57 -16.89 -0.02
N ARG A 261 3.34 -16.73 -0.50
CA ARG A 261 3.00 -16.80 -1.91
C ARG A 261 3.26 -15.44 -2.54
N PHE A 262 4.15 -15.41 -3.52
CA PHE A 262 4.41 -14.23 -4.33
C PHE A 262 3.58 -14.28 -5.60
N GLY A 263 2.82 -13.23 -5.88
CA GLY A 263 2.25 -13.01 -7.21
C GLY A 263 3.37 -13.06 -8.24
N ARG A 264 3.17 -13.81 -9.34
CA ARG A 264 4.17 -13.89 -10.42
C ARG A 264 4.38 -12.50 -11.02
N LEU A 265 5.39 -11.79 -10.52
CA LEU A 265 6.09 -10.78 -11.29
C LEU A 265 6.87 -11.53 -12.38
N ARG A 266 6.23 -11.86 -13.51
CA ARG A 266 6.97 -12.28 -14.71
C ARG A 266 7.66 -11.06 -15.30
N ALA A 267 8.73 -10.65 -14.63
CA ALA A 267 9.91 -10.07 -15.23
C ALA A 267 11.03 -11.13 -15.09
N GLU A 268 10.75 -12.38 -15.49
CA GLU A 268 11.83 -13.34 -15.66
C GLU A 268 12.73 -12.82 -16.78
N LEU A 269 13.95 -12.52 -16.36
CA LEU A 269 15.06 -12.01 -17.12
C LEU A 269 15.52 -13.07 -18.12
N GLU A 270 14.73 -13.35 -19.16
CA GLU A 270 15.26 -14.12 -20.28
C GLU A 270 16.37 -13.30 -20.94
N ARG A 271 17.62 -13.72 -20.68
CA ARG A 271 18.86 -13.29 -21.37
C ARG A 271 19.25 -11.81 -21.21
N GLY A 272 19.43 -11.35 -19.98
CA GLY A 272 20.36 -10.24 -19.70
C GLY A 272 20.01 -8.86 -20.26
N LYS A 273 18.82 -8.66 -20.82
CA LYS A 273 18.27 -7.34 -21.16
C LYS A 273 17.11 -7.00 -20.24
N LEU A 274 17.15 -5.79 -19.70
CA LEU A 274 16.14 -5.21 -18.80
C LEU A 274 14.85 -4.91 -19.59
N ARG A 275 14.16 -5.96 -20.04
CA ARG A 275 12.84 -5.87 -20.67
C ARG A 275 11.75 -5.75 -19.61
N CYS A 276 11.83 -4.75 -18.73
CA CYS A 276 10.75 -4.48 -17.77
C CYS A 276 9.45 -4.00 -18.43
N VAL A 277 9.46 -3.69 -19.73
CA VAL A 277 8.32 -3.07 -20.42
C VAL A 277 8.43 -3.30 -21.95
N ASP A 278 8.79 -4.49 -22.43
CA ASP A 278 8.90 -4.73 -23.89
C ASP A 278 7.64 -5.34 -24.53
N GLU A 279 6.56 -5.50 -23.75
CA GLU A 279 5.20 -5.66 -24.26
C GLU A 279 4.27 -4.55 -23.74
N ALA A 280 4.81 -3.34 -23.49
CA ALA A 280 3.96 -2.18 -23.64
C ALA A 280 4.01 -1.80 -25.11
N GLU A 281 3.04 -2.31 -25.86
CA GLU A 281 2.62 -1.66 -27.10
C GLU A 281 2.59 -0.15 -26.87
N GLU A 282 3.40 0.55 -27.65
CA GLU A 282 3.32 1.98 -27.94
C GLU A 282 2.72 2.85 -26.82
N LEU A 283 3.52 3.07 -25.77
CA LEU A 283 3.38 4.28 -24.94
C LEU A 283 3.91 5.53 -25.67
N ASP A 284 4.27 5.40 -26.95
CA ASP A 284 4.49 6.52 -27.86
C ASP A 284 3.14 6.95 -28.47
N GLY A 285 2.55 7.98 -27.88
CA GLY A 285 1.75 8.97 -28.62
C GLY A 285 0.30 8.65 -29.02
N ALA A 286 -0.17 7.40 -29.04
CA ALA A 286 -1.45 7.10 -29.73
C ALA A 286 -2.51 6.27 -28.98
N THR A 287 -2.31 5.83 -27.73
CA THR A 287 -3.41 5.21 -26.96
C THR A 287 -4.29 6.28 -26.28
N PRO A 288 -5.57 6.41 -26.65
CA PRO A 288 -6.49 7.31 -25.96
C PRO A 288 -6.68 6.82 -24.52
N GLY A 289 -6.06 7.49 -23.56
CA GLY A 289 -6.26 7.19 -22.13
C GLY A 289 -5.00 6.82 -21.34
N GLY A 290 -3.81 6.78 -21.95
CA GLY A 290 -2.55 6.58 -21.20
C GLY A 290 -2.26 7.72 -20.19
N PRO A 291 -1.44 7.48 -19.15
CA PRO A 291 -1.08 8.49 -18.16
C PRO A 291 -0.26 9.62 -18.81
N ARG A 292 -0.94 10.70 -19.22
CA ARG A 292 -0.33 11.82 -19.95
C ARG A 292 0.87 12.41 -19.21
N GLY A 293 2.00 12.53 -19.91
CA GLY A 293 3.22 13.18 -19.41
C GLY A 293 4.10 12.32 -18.51
N LEU A 294 3.87 11.00 -18.45
CA LEU A 294 4.66 10.06 -17.65
C LEU A 294 5.43 9.11 -18.57
N SER A 295 6.74 9.01 -18.35
CA SER A 295 7.64 8.18 -19.15
C SER A 295 7.66 6.73 -18.65
N ARG A 296 8.09 5.81 -19.51
CA ARG A 296 8.41 4.42 -19.14
C ARG A 296 9.37 4.33 -17.94
N ASN A 297 10.32 5.27 -17.86
CA ASN A 297 11.24 5.36 -16.74
C ASN A 297 10.55 5.78 -15.44
N ASP A 298 9.56 6.68 -15.48
CA ASP A 298 8.79 7.08 -14.30
C ASP A 298 8.00 5.90 -13.72
N VAL A 299 7.41 5.06 -14.59
CA VAL A 299 6.72 3.82 -14.20
C VAL A 299 7.70 2.81 -13.62
N GLY A 300 8.84 2.58 -14.28
CA GLY A 300 9.89 1.69 -13.76
C GLY A 300 10.40 2.12 -12.38
N CYS A 301 10.66 3.41 -12.19
CA CYS A 301 11.08 3.93 -10.88
C CYS A 301 9.99 3.86 -9.81
N ALA A 302 8.70 3.93 -10.17
CA ALA A 302 7.61 3.88 -9.21
C ALA A 302 7.29 2.47 -8.69
N PHE A 303 7.61 1.43 -9.49
CA PHE A 303 7.16 0.06 -9.25
C PHE A 303 8.25 -1.01 -9.37
N SER A 304 9.54 -0.63 -9.45
CA SER A 304 10.67 -1.54 -9.73
C SER A 304 10.78 -2.72 -8.76
N ASP A 305 10.38 -2.51 -7.51
CA ASP A 305 10.54 -3.49 -6.43
C ASP A 305 9.20 -3.95 -5.88
N THR A 306 8.08 -3.67 -6.58
CA THR A 306 6.75 -3.97 -6.05
C THR A 306 6.37 -5.42 -6.34
N ALA A 307 6.13 -6.21 -5.29
CA ALA A 307 5.54 -7.54 -5.32
C ALA A 307 4.20 -7.59 -4.57
N VAL A 308 3.36 -8.52 -4.98
CA VAL A 308 2.16 -8.91 -4.21
C VAL A 308 2.50 -10.16 -3.41
N MET A 309 2.32 -10.10 -2.10
CA MET A 309 2.72 -11.13 -1.14
C MET A 309 1.55 -11.43 -0.20
N GLN A 310 1.32 -12.70 0.06
CA GLN A 310 0.31 -13.20 0.98
C GLN A 310 0.78 -14.51 1.60
N LEU A 311 0.15 -14.97 2.68
CA LEU A 311 0.42 -16.30 3.22
C LEU A 311 0.19 -17.39 2.15
N ASN A 312 1.13 -18.33 2.03
CA ASN A 312 0.86 -19.57 1.31
C ASN A 312 0.08 -20.52 2.24
N THR A 313 -1.23 -20.63 2.03
CA THR A 313 -2.10 -21.45 2.87
C THR A 313 -1.72 -22.94 2.87
N GLU A 314 -1.03 -23.41 1.83
CA GLU A 314 -0.51 -24.77 1.74
C GLU A 314 0.63 -25.04 2.75
N LEU A 315 1.38 -23.99 3.13
CA LEU A 315 2.50 -24.07 4.06
C LEU A 315 2.14 -23.52 5.45
N GLU A 316 0.86 -23.30 5.71
CA GLU A 316 0.40 -22.71 6.97
C GLU A 316 0.73 -23.59 8.18
N ALA A 317 0.56 -24.92 8.05
CA ALA A 317 0.90 -25.87 9.10
C ALA A 317 2.41 -25.85 9.42
N GLU A 318 3.25 -25.81 8.38
CA GLU A 318 4.70 -25.73 8.53
C GLU A 318 5.13 -24.40 9.18
N LEU A 319 4.46 -23.29 8.84
CA LEU A 319 4.69 -22.01 9.50
C LEU A 319 4.33 -22.10 10.98
N LEU A 320 3.16 -22.67 11.33
CA LEU A 320 2.74 -22.84 12.73
C LEU A 320 3.77 -23.64 13.55
N GLU A 321 4.35 -24.70 12.97
CA GLU A 321 5.41 -25.48 13.62
C GLU A 321 6.73 -24.72 13.74
N ALA A 322 7.03 -23.84 12.77
CA ALA A 322 8.24 -23.02 12.76
C ALA A 322 8.13 -21.79 13.67
N LEU A 323 6.92 -21.27 13.93
CA LEU A 323 6.69 -20.03 14.68
C LEU A 323 7.41 -19.98 16.06
N PRO A 324 7.41 -21.04 16.89
CA PRO A 324 8.17 -21.02 18.15
C PRO A 324 9.68 -20.83 17.98
N ARG A 325 10.21 -21.19 16.81
CA ARG A 325 11.63 -21.04 16.43
C ARG A 325 11.87 -19.71 15.70
N LEU A 326 10.84 -19.15 15.09
CA LEU A 326 10.81 -17.84 14.47
C LEU A 326 10.75 -16.79 15.58
N ARG A 327 11.90 -16.25 16.03
CA ARG A 327 11.92 -15.16 17.00
C ARG A 327 11.24 -13.92 16.39
N ILE A 328 9.98 -13.66 16.75
CA ILE A 328 9.25 -12.49 16.28
C ILE A 328 9.94 -11.23 16.84
N PRO A 329 10.44 -10.33 15.99
CA PRO A 329 11.16 -9.15 16.44
C PRO A 329 10.22 -8.15 17.13
N PRO A 330 10.70 -7.37 18.11
CA PRO A 330 9.92 -6.28 18.66
C PRO A 330 9.60 -5.23 17.59
N LEU A 331 8.48 -4.53 17.74
CA LEU A 331 8.14 -3.41 16.88
C LEU A 331 9.14 -2.27 17.09
N VAL A 332 9.66 -1.70 16.00
CA VAL A 332 10.63 -0.61 16.09
C VAL A 332 10.17 0.56 15.21
N CYS A 333 10.01 1.72 15.82
CA CYS A 333 9.62 2.96 15.13
C CYS A 333 10.86 3.70 14.55
N GLY A 334 11.95 2.95 14.24
CA GLY A 334 13.39 3.34 14.23
C GLY A 334 14.31 2.30 13.52
N GLY A 335 15.55 2.66 13.14
CA GLY A 335 16.49 1.84 12.32
C GLY A 335 17.55 2.66 11.54
N PRO A 336 18.59 2.05 10.93
CA PRO A 336 19.63 2.77 10.18
C PRO A 336 19.12 3.45 8.89
N GLU A 337 18.04 2.92 8.30
CA GLU A 337 17.26 3.61 7.26
C GLU A 337 16.31 4.69 7.85
N VAL A 338 16.24 4.74 9.18
CA VAL A 338 15.34 5.58 9.97
C VAL A 338 15.96 6.87 10.49
N VAL A 339 17.28 6.97 10.52
CA VAL A 339 17.97 8.18 10.95
C VAL A 339 18.80 8.73 9.79
N SER A 340 18.29 9.81 9.19
CA SER A 340 19.03 10.75 8.35
C SER A 340 18.18 12.01 8.24
#